data_AF-A0A9X2UJC3-F1
#
_entry.id   AF-A0A9X2UJC3-F1
#
_cell.length_a   1.000
_cell.length_b   1.000
_cell.length_c   1.000
_cell.angle_alpha   90.00
_cell.angle_beta   90.00
_cell.angle_gamma   90.00
#
_symmetry.space_group_name_H-M   'P 1'
#
loop_
_entity.id
_entity.type
_entity.pdbx_description
1 polymer ?
#
loop_
_entity_poly.entity_id
_entity_poly.type
_entity_poly.pdbx_seq_one_letter_code
_entity_poly.pdbx_strand_id
1 'polypeptide(L)'
;MILSSPYDRDILDLAVPALAGLAAGPLVSLVDTAFVGQLGRIPLGALGVNTSIFSMTFVVFNFLAYGTTPRVGRAVGNDDREEAGRAVVRALVLAMAVGIVALAALQALARPILIVMGASEELMAPALSYLRIRALAGPAVLLITASHGAFRGYQDTRTPMVVTLGFNVVNGGLDPLLIFVFDWGLAGAAAATAVGQWVGALTFLYLLLYAQRDELGIRLRWPAPHTLVPFLKVGRDLFLRTASLVGTMTLATAMAARVGVTAVAAHQVAAQLWTFLALLVDALAVAAQALVSKHLGADDPESAREVANRLVQWGLAVGVGLGLGFWALRPVLPGFFTGDPDTVAALLDVYLFVVVLQPLNGLVFVGDGIYMGAEAFPYLAKAMIGTALAAAVVLLLVNPMGWGLVGVWWGIATLMVGRILTLAAPYVRGTLFAQGAE
;
A
#
# COMPACT_ATOMS: atom_id res chain seq x y z
N MET A 1 3.75 14.94 27.25
CA MET A 1 5.15 14.63 27.63
C MET A 1 5.46 13.26 27.05
N ILE A 2 6.22 13.18 25.95
CA ILE A 2 6.58 11.90 25.34
C ILE A 2 7.73 11.34 26.18
N LEU A 3 7.39 10.55 27.20
CA LEU A 3 8.38 9.77 27.95
C LEU A 3 8.91 8.66 27.02
N SER A 4 10.21 8.37 27.13
CA SER A 4 10.83 7.23 26.44
C SER A 4 10.11 5.95 26.84
N SER A 5 9.63 5.20 25.85
CA SER A 5 8.98 3.91 26.06
C SER A 5 9.96 2.78 25.75
N PRO A 6 9.89 1.63 26.45
CA PRO A 6 10.70 0.46 26.10
C PRO A 6 10.47 -0.01 24.65
N TYR A 7 9.30 0.27 24.08
CA TYR A 7 8.94 -0.14 22.73
C TYR A 7 9.49 0.77 21.62
N ASP A 8 10.08 1.92 21.94
CA ASP A 8 10.51 2.90 20.92
C ASP A 8 11.55 2.33 19.97
N ARG A 9 12.48 1.55 20.50
CA ARG A 9 13.50 0.89 19.70
C ARG A 9 12.88 -0.11 18.73
N ASP A 10 12.03 -1.00 19.22
CA ASP A 10 11.37 -2.03 18.40
C ASP A 10 10.49 -1.41 17.32
N ILE A 11 9.77 -0.33 17.65
CA ILE A 11 8.96 0.42 16.67
C ILE A 11 9.85 0.98 15.57
N LEU A 12 10.98 1.62 15.90
CA LEU A 12 11.87 2.23 14.90
C LEU A 12 12.65 1.18 14.10
N ASP A 13 13.10 0.11 14.75
CA ASP A 13 13.80 -1.01 14.12
C ASP A 13 12.92 -1.70 13.07
N LEU A 14 11.59 -1.65 13.23
CA LEU A 14 10.62 -2.12 12.24
C LEU A 14 10.22 -1.04 11.22
N ALA A 15 9.84 0.15 11.68
CA ALA A 15 9.27 1.19 10.85
C ALA A 15 10.28 1.82 9.88
N VAL A 16 11.52 2.07 10.30
CA VAL A 16 12.53 2.74 9.45
C VAL A 16 12.90 1.88 8.24
N PRO A 17 13.22 0.57 8.38
CA PRO A 17 13.47 -0.26 7.22
C PRO A 17 12.21 -0.48 6.36
N ALA A 18 11.04 -0.59 6.99
CA ALA A 18 9.77 -0.67 6.26
C ALA A 18 9.54 0.57 5.38
N LEU A 19 9.83 1.77 5.90
CA LEU A 19 9.74 3.02 5.14
C LEU A 19 10.64 2.99 3.91
N ALA A 20 11.91 2.62 4.08
CA ALA A 20 12.86 2.53 2.97
C ALA A 20 12.41 1.49 1.92
N GLY A 21 11.87 0.35 2.36
CA GLY A 21 11.30 -0.66 1.45
C GLY A 21 10.07 -0.17 0.69
N LEU A 22 9.17 0.56 1.35
CA LEU A 22 7.97 1.15 0.73
C LEU A 22 8.32 2.28 -0.23
N ALA A 23 9.34 3.08 0.08
CA ALA A 23 9.80 4.19 -0.77
C ALA A 23 10.54 3.74 -2.03
N ALA A 24 11.18 2.56 -2.00
CA ALA A 24 11.99 2.05 -3.11
C ALA A 24 11.20 1.93 -4.42
N GLY A 25 9.97 1.40 -4.37
CA GLY A 25 9.13 1.22 -5.56
C GLY A 25 8.80 2.54 -6.28
N PRO A 26 8.19 3.54 -5.60
CA PRO A 26 7.94 4.85 -6.18
C PRO A 26 9.20 5.55 -6.72
N LEU A 27 10.32 5.48 -6.00
CA LEU A 27 11.57 6.11 -6.44
C LEU A 27 12.11 5.49 -7.73
N VAL A 28 12.03 4.17 -7.87
CA VAL A 28 12.45 3.47 -9.08
C VAL A 28 11.49 3.76 -10.23
N SER A 29 10.18 3.79 -9.96
CA SER A 29 9.20 4.17 -10.98
C SER A 29 9.46 5.57 -11.57
N LEU A 30 10.04 6.51 -10.81
CA LEU A 30 10.45 7.82 -11.33
C LEU A 30 11.65 7.71 -12.29
N VAL A 31 12.61 6.84 -11.97
CA VAL A 31 13.78 6.55 -12.83
C VAL A 31 13.32 5.90 -14.13
N ASP A 32 12.45 4.89 -14.07
CA ASP A 32 11.87 4.22 -15.24
C ASP A 32 11.15 5.22 -16.15
N THR A 33 10.35 6.10 -15.53
CA THR A 33 9.61 7.15 -16.26
C THR A 33 10.57 8.13 -16.95
N ALA A 34 11.69 8.47 -16.30
CA ALA A 34 12.70 9.34 -16.88
C ALA A 34 13.38 8.70 -18.10
N PHE A 35 13.77 7.42 -18.02
CA PHE A 35 14.36 6.69 -19.15
C PHE A 35 13.38 6.52 -20.31
N VAL A 36 12.15 6.09 -20.03
CA VAL A 36 11.12 5.94 -21.07
C VAL A 36 10.74 7.30 -21.67
N GLY A 37 10.76 8.37 -20.89
CA GLY A 37 10.52 9.73 -21.37
C GLY A 37 11.47 10.17 -22.48
N GLN A 38 12.71 9.65 -22.49
CA GLN A 38 13.69 9.93 -23.55
C GLN A 38 13.34 9.28 -24.89
N LEU A 39 12.51 8.23 -24.90
CA LEU A 39 12.02 7.58 -26.12
C LEU A 39 10.90 8.38 -26.81
N GLY A 40 10.34 9.39 -26.14
CA GLY A 40 9.31 10.27 -26.66
C GLY A 40 7.90 10.02 -26.10
N ARG A 41 6.94 10.78 -26.64
CA ARG A 41 5.59 10.91 -26.08
C ARG A 41 4.74 9.64 -26.14
N ILE A 42 4.85 8.86 -27.21
CA ILE A 42 4.05 7.62 -27.40
C ILE A 42 4.47 6.54 -26.38
N PRO A 43 5.76 6.18 -26.23
CA PRO A 43 6.23 5.26 -25.19
C PRO A 43 5.85 5.70 -23.76
N LEU A 44 5.99 7.00 -23.47
CA LEU A 44 5.65 7.56 -22.16
C LEU A 44 4.14 7.47 -21.86
N GLY A 45 3.29 7.78 -22.84
CA GLY A 45 1.84 7.61 -22.72
C GLY A 45 1.44 6.16 -22.50
N ALA A 46 2.06 5.24 -23.24
CA ALA A 46 1.82 3.80 -23.10
C ALA A 46 2.27 3.26 -21.73
N LEU A 47 3.41 3.75 -21.20
CA LEU A 47 3.86 3.45 -19.85
C LEU A 47 2.83 3.91 -18.82
N GLY A 48 2.32 5.14 -18.93
CA GLY A 48 1.33 5.69 -18.00
C GLY A 48 0.07 4.84 -17.87
N VAL A 49 -0.54 4.47 -19.01
CA VAL A 49 -1.72 3.59 -19.04
C VAL A 49 -1.43 2.25 -18.36
N ASN A 50 -0.28 1.65 -18.66
CA ASN A 50 0.11 0.36 -18.10
C ASN A 50 0.42 0.41 -16.60
N THR A 51 1.06 1.47 -16.12
CA THR A 51 1.32 1.68 -14.70
C THR A 51 0.01 1.77 -13.91
N SER A 52 -1.02 2.43 -14.45
CA SER A 52 -2.36 2.45 -13.85
C SER A 52 -2.99 1.06 -13.82
N ILE A 53 -2.95 0.30 -14.93
CA ILE A 53 -3.47 -1.07 -15.00
C ILE A 53 -2.78 -1.94 -13.95
N PHE A 54 -1.45 -1.91 -13.88
CA PHE A 54 -0.68 -2.71 -12.94
C PHE A 54 -1.00 -2.34 -11.48
N SER A 55 -1.06 -1.05 -11.18
CA SER A 55 -1.40 -0.57 -9.84
C SER A 55 -2.78 -1.04 -9.41
N MET A 56 -3.81 -0.87 -10.25
CA MET A 56 -5.18 -1.34 -9.96
C MET A 56 -5.26 -2.87 -9.83
N THR A 57 -4.53 -3.60 -10.68
CA THR A 57 -4.53 -5.07 -10.66
C THR A 57 -3.91 -5.61 -9.39
N PHE A 58 -2.80 -5.02 -8.92
CA PHE A 58 -2.01 -5.60 -7.84
C PHE A 58 -2.23 -4.99 -6.46
N VAL A 59 -2.75 -3.74 -6.35
CA VAL A 59 -3.00 -3.09 -5.06
C VAL A 59 -3.93 -3.91 -4.17
N VAL A 60 -4.90 -4.59 -4.78
CA VAL A 60 -5.86 -5.42 -4.06
C VAL A 60 -5.20 -6.63 -3.40
N PHE A 61 -4.11 -7.15 -3.97
CA PHE A 61 -3.38 -8.30 -3.44
C PHE A 61 -2.43 -7.95 -2.28
N ASN A 62 -2.35 -6.68 -1.87
CA ASN A 62 -1.66 -6.30 -0.63
C ASN A 62 -2.22 -7.03 0.60
N PHE A 63 -3.44 -7.57 0.51
CA PHE A 63 -3.98 -8.48 1.53
C PHE A 63 -3.07 -9.68 1.81
N LEU A 64 -2.23 -10.13 0.86
CA LEU A 64 -1.29 -11.23 1.10
C LEU A 64 -0.26 -10.83 2.15
N ALA A 65 0.30 -9.62 2.07
CA ALA A 65 1.21 -9.11 3.09
C ALA A 65 0.48 -8.91 4.42
N TYR A 66 -0.68 -8.23 4.38
CA TYR A 66 -1.44 -7.87 5.57
C TYR A 66 -2.15 -9.07 6.24
N GLY A 67 -2.41 -10.14 5.52
CA GLY A 67 -2.97 -11.38 6.05
C GLY A 67 -1.90 -12.33 6.58
N THR A 68 -0.68 -12.27 6.04
CA THR A 68 0.43 -13.15 6.46
C THR A 68 1.12 -12.62 7.71
N THR A 69 1.38 -11.31 7.78
CA THR A 69 2.08 -10.66 8.91
C THR A 69 1.52 -11.04 10.27
N PRO A 70 0.20 -10.92 10.55
CA PRO A 70 -0.31 -11.15 11.89
C PRO A 70 -0.41 -12.65 12.23
N ARG A 71 -0.62 -13.51 11.24
CA ARG A 71 -0.62 -14.97 11.44
C ARG A 71 0.76 -15.49 11.82
N VAL A 72 1.78 -15.05 11.09
CA VAL A 72 3.17 -15.36 11.42
C VAL A 72 3.56 -14.70 12.75
N GLY A 73 3.21 -13.43 12.94
CA GLY A 73 3.48 -12.70 14.18
C GLY A 73 2.89 -13.36 15.42
N ARG A 74 1.62 -13.81 15.37
CA ARG A 74 1.00 -14.55 16.47
C ARG A 74 1.68 -15.88 16.75
N ALA A 75 2.00 -16.65 15.72
CA ALA A 75 2.69 -17.92 15.87
C ALA A 75 4.10 -17.72 16.46
N VAL A 76 4.81 -16.67 16.05
CA VAL A 76 6.10 -16.26 16.63
C VAL A 76 5.96 -15.82 18.09
N GLY A 77 4.88 -15.12 18.43
CA GLY A 77 4.55 -14.75 19.82
C GLY A 77 4.30 -15.94 20.72
N ASN A 78 3.62 -16.96 20.19
CA ASN A 78 3.35 -18.25 20.84
C ASN A 78 4.56 -19.21 20.87
N ASP A 79 5.72 -18.79 20.36
CA ASP A 79 6.90 -19.63 20.12
C ASP A 79 6.63 -20.89 19.24
N ASP A 80 5.52 -20.90 18.49
CA ASP A 80 5.18 -21.96 17.53
C ASP A 80 5.76 -21.64 16.15
N ARG A 81 7.07 -21.89 16.03
CA ARG A 81 7.80 -21.73 14.76
C ARG A 81 7.26 -22.62 13.65
N GLU A 82 6.67 -23.77 13.97
CA GLU A 82 6.11 -24.67 12.97
C GLU A 82 4.83 -24.10 12.35
N GLU A 83 3.93 -23.53 13.16
CA GLU A 83 2.75 -22.83 12.63
C GLU A 83 3.14 -21.56 11.87
N ALA A 84 4.14 -20.82 12.34
CA ALA A 84 4.68 -19.66 11.63
C ALA A 84 5.15 -20.08 10.22
N GLY A 85 5.95 -21.15 10.13
CA GLY A 85 6.39 -21.72 8.86
C GLY A 85 5.24 -22.21 7.97
N ARG A 86 4.22 -22.87 8.55
CA ARG A 86 3.02 -23.31 7.81
C ARG A 86 2.23 -22.11 7.25
N ALA A 87 2.10 -21.02 8.00
CA ALA A 87 1.47 -19.80 7.52
C ALA A 87 2.22 -19.17 6.34
N VAL A 88 3.55 -19.16 6.38
CA VAL A 88 4.39 -18.71 5.25
C VAL A 88 4.15 -19.57 4.00
N VAL A 89 4.20 -20.90 4.12
CA VAL A 89 3.98 -21.80 2.98
C VAL A 89 2.58 -21.60 2.37
N ARG A 90 1.53 -21.47 3.21
CA ARG A 90 0.16 -21.17 2.74
C ARG A 90 0.11 -19.86 1.97
N ALA A 91 0.77 -18.81 2.47
CA ALA A 91 0.83 -17.52 1.81
C ALA A 91 1.56 -17.58 0.47
N LEU A 92 2.71 -18.27 0.39
CA LEU A 92 3.48 -18.44 -0.84
C LEU A 92 2.71 -19.25 -1.90
N VAL A 93 2.04 -20.33 -1.49
CA VAL A 93 1.21 -21.13 -2.40
C VAL A 93 0.03 -20.31 -2.93
N LEU A 94 -0.65 -19.56 -2.06
CA LEU A 94 -1.74 -18.69 -2.48
C LEU A 94 -1.24 -17.58 -3.42
N ALA A 95 -0.11 -16.95 -3.09
CA ALA A 95 0.51 -15.93 -3.93
C ALA A 95 0.88 -16.45 -5.32
N MET A 96 1.48 -17.65 -5.40
CA MET A 96 1.80 -18.28 -6.67
C MET A 96 0.54 -18.60 -7.48
N ALA A 97 -0.46 -19.23 -6.87
CA ALA A 97 -1.70 -19.61 -7.54
C ALA A 97 -2.44 -18.38 -8.09
N VAL A 98 -2.64 -17.36 -7.26
CA VAL A 98 -3.30 -16.11 -7.65
C VAL A 98 -2.46 -15.34 -8.67
N GLY A 99 -1.13 -15.39 -8.57
CA GLY A 99 -0.21 -14.72 -9.48
C GLY A 99 -0.23 -15.34 -10.87
N ILE A 100 -0.32 -16.66 -10.97
CA ILE A 100 -0.51 -17.37 -12.24
C ILE A 100 -1.86 -17.02 -12.87
N VAL A 101 -2.93 -16.95 -12.07
CA VAL A 101 -4.25 -16.52 -12.54
C VAL A 101 -4.21 -15.08 -13.05
N ALA A 102 -3.56 -14.16 -12.31
CA ALA A 102 -3.40 -12.77 -12.71
C ALA A 102 -2.58 -12.65 -14.01
N LEU A 103 -1.49 -13.41 -14.14
CA LEU A 103 -0.70 -13.50 -15.37
C LEU A 103 -1.57 -13.96 -16.55
N ALA A 104 -2.29 -15.07 -16.40
CA ALA A 104 -3.11 -15.62 -17.47
C ALA A 104 -4.23 -14.65 -17.88
N ALA A 105 -4.88 -14.01 -16.90
CA ALA A 105 -5.91 -13.01 -17.12
C ALA A 105 -5.34 -11.78 -17.85
N LEU A 106 -4.21 -11.24 -17.39
CA LEU A 106 -3.56 -10.09 -18.05
C LEU A 106 -3.11 -10.44 -19.47
N GLN A 107 -2.58 -11.64 -19.72
CA GLN A 107 -2.19 -12.06 -21.07
C GLN A 107 -3.40 -12.19 -22.02
N ALA A 108 -4.46 -12.84 -21.55
CA ALA A 108 -5.67 -13.10 -22.35
C ALA A 108 -6.49 -11.82 -22.59
N LEU A 109 -6.58 -10.96 -21.58
CA LEU A 109 -7.44 -9.76 -21.59
C LEU A 109 -6.66 -8.46 -21.83
N ALA A 110 -5.36 -8.53 -22.16
CA ALA A 110 -4.50 -7.35 -22.34
C ALA A 110 -5.13 -6.27 -23.24
N ARG A 111 -5.58 -6.65 -24.44
CA ARG A 111 -6.15 -5.71 -25.42
C ARG A 111 -7.52 -5.17 -24.97
N PRO A 112 -8.50 -5.99 -24.53
CA PRO A 112 -9.74 -5.49 -23.95
C PRO A 112 -9.52 -4.50 -22.79
N ILE A 113 -8.59 -4.81 -21.88
CA ILE A 113 -8.26 -3.93 -20.74
C ILE A 113 -7.73 -2.59 -21.25
N LEU A 114 -6.79 -2.60 -22.21
CA LEU A 114 -6.25 -1.36 -22.80
C LEU A 114 -7.31 -0.51 -23.49
N ILE A 115 -8.26 -1.14 -24.19
CA ILE A 115 -9.40 -0.43 -24.81
C ILE A 115 -10.27 0.23 -23.74
N VAL A 116 -10.61 -0.50 -22.67
CA VAL A 116 -11.41 0.03 -21.55
C VAL A 116 -10.69 1.18 -20.84
N MET A 117 -9.37 1.12 -20.75
CA MET A 117 -8.53 2.19 -20.18
C MET A 117 -8.35 3.39 -21.13
N GLY A 118 -8.94 3.35 -22.33
CA GLY A 118 -8.91 4.46 -23.28
C GLY A 118 -7.60 4.59 -24.07
N ALA A 119 -6.83 3.51 -24.23
CA ALA A 119 -5.64 3.54 -25.08
C ALA A 119 -6.02 3.81 -26.54
N SER A 120 -5.49 4.90 -27.11
CA SER A 120 -5.67 5.24 -28.53
C SER A 120 -5.01 4.20 -29.44
N GLU A 121 -5.36 4.23 -30.73
CA GLU A 121 -4.77 3.32 -31.73
C GLU A 121 -3.23 3.43 -31.78
N GLU A 122 -2.70 4.65 -31.68
CA GLU A 122 -1.26 4.93 -31.66
C GLU A 122 -0.55 4.35 -30.42
N LEU A 123 -1.24 4.29 -29.28
CA LEU A 123 -0.71 3.76 -28.02
C LEU A 123 -0.87 2.25 -27.91
N MET A 124 -1.77 1.64 -28.69
CA MET A 124 -2.20 0.25 -28.49
C MET A 124 -1.04 -0.75 -28.64
N ALA A 125 -0.25 -0.65 -29.71
CA ALA A 125 0.86 -1.58 -29.96
C ALA A 125 1.95 -1.52 -28.86
N PRO A 126 2.52 -0.34 -28.52
CA PRO A 126 3.52 -0.25 -27.45
C PRO A 126 2.93 -0.61 -26.08
N ALA A 127 1.69 -0.20 -25.80
CA ALA A 127 1.06 -0.54 -24.52
C ALA A 127 0.81 -2.04 -24.38
N LEU A 128 0.38 -2.72 -25.45
CA LEU A 128 0.15 -4.16 -25.46
C LEU A 128 1.44 -4.95 -25.27
N SER A 129 2.52 -4.55 -25.95
CA SER A 129 3.84 -5.18 -25.78
C SER A 129 4.30 -5.09 -24.33
N TYR A 130 4.28 -3.87 -23.76
CA TYR A 130 4.67 -3.62 -22.38
C TYR A 130 3.81 -4.43 -21.40
N LEU A 131 2.47 -4.40 -21.55
CA LEU A 131 1.55 -5.08 -20.64
C LEU A 131 1.79 -6.59 -20.61
N ARG A 132 1.99 -7.21 -21.77
CA ARG A 132 2.22 -8.66 -21.89
C ARG A 132 3.55 -9.10 -21.30
N ILE A 133 4.60 -8.30 -21.45
CA ILE A 133 5.90 -8.58 -20.82
C ILE A 133 5.77 -8.43 -19.30
N ARG A 134 5.17 -7.34 -18.82
CA ARG A 134 4.96 -7.12 -17.39
C ARG A 134 4.07 -8.18 -16.75
N ALA A 135 3.07 -8.71 -17.47
CA ALA A 135 2.19 -9.76 -16.96
C ALA A 135 2.98 -11.01 -16.50
N LEU A 136 4.13 -11.29 -17.11
CA LEU A 136 5.03 -12.38 -16.69
C LEU A 136 5.60 -12.17 -15.28
N ALA A 137 5.63 -10.94 -14.78
CA ALA A 137 6.07 -10.62 -13.42
C ALA A 137 4.97 -10.78 -12.37
N GLY A 138 3.71 -11.03 -12.77
CA GLY A 138 2.58 -11.15 -11.84
C GLY A 138 2.81 -12.14 -10.68
N PRO A 139 3.28 -13.38 -10.93
CA PRO A 139 3.64 -14.32 -9.87
C PRO A 139 4.76 -13.79 -8.97
N ALA A 140 5.79 -13.19 -9.55
CA ALA A 140 6.92 -12.63 -8.80
C ALA A 140 6.48 -11.50 -7.85
N VAL A 141 5.62 -10.60 -8.32
CA VAL A 141 5.06 -9.50 -7.51
C VAL A 141 4.33 -10.05 -6.30
N LEU A 142 3.46 -11.05 -6.48
CA LEU A 142 2.70 -11.61 -5.36
C LEU A 142 3.57 -12.41 -4.38
N LEU A 143 4.59 -13.11 -4.87
CA LEU A 143 5.57 -13.78 -4.01
C LEU A 143 6.35 -12.77 -3.17
N ILE A 144 6.78 -11.65 -3.75
CA ILE A 144 7.41 -10.54 -3.02
C ILE A 144 6.46 -10.02 -1.94
N THR A 145 5.20 -9.76 -2.27
CA THR A 145 4.18 -9.27 -1.33
C THR A 145 3.95 -10.25 -0.17
N ALA A 146 3.82 -11.56 -0.45
CA ALA A 146 3.68 -12.57 0.59
C ALA A 146 4.94 -12.68 1.47
N SER A 147 6.12 -12.58 0.87
CA SER A 147 7.41 -12.65 1.58
C SER A 147 7.63 -11.43 2.47
N HIS A 148 7.25 -10.23 2.02
CA HIS A 148 7.19 -9.04 2.87
C HIS A 148 6.36 -9.31 4.12
N GLY A 149 5.15 -9.88 3.96
CA GLY A 149 4.30 -10.24 5.09
C GLY A 149 4.93 -11.27 6.03
N ALA A 150 5.58 -12.30 5.48
CA ALA A 150 6.27 -13.33 6.25
C ALA A 150 7.36 -12.74 7.16
N PHE A 151 8.30 -12.01 6.56
CA PHE A 151 9.42 -11.40 7.29
C PHE A 151 8.95 -10.36 8.32
N ARG A 152 7.96 -9.53 7.99
CA ARG A 152 7.33 -8.60 8.95
C ARG A 152 6.77 -9.35 10.16
N GLY A 153 6.13 -10.51 9.95
CA GLY A 153 5.61 -11.34 11.04
C GLY A 153 6.73 -11.89 11.95
N TYR A 154 7.87 -12.24 11.37
CA TYR A 154 9.10 -12.60 12.11
C TYR A 154 9.81 -11.41 12.78
N GLN A 155 9.22 -10.21 12.75
CA GLN A 155 9.83 -8.97 13.25
C GLN A 155 11.11 -8.56 12.50
N ASP A 156 11.19 -8.91 11.21
CA ASP A 156 12.28 -8.50 10.33
C ASP A 156 11.75 -7.68 9.16
N THR A 157 11.97 -6.36 9.18
CA THR A 157 11.70 -5.47 8.05
C THR A 157 12.96 -5.11 7.27
N ARG A 158 14.14 -5.47 7.78
CA ARG A 158 15.43 -5.18 7.16
C ARG A 158 15.69 -6.08 5.98
N THR A 159 15.42 -7.37 6.10
CA THR A 159 15.57 -8.32 4.98
C THR A 159 14.68 -7.91 3.80
N PRO A 160 13.36 -7.65 3.97
CA PRO A 160 12.53 -7.11 2.90
C PRO A 160 13.06 -5.82 2.28
N MET A 161 13.54 -4.88 3.09
CA MET A 161 14.13 -3.63 2.61
C MET A 161 15.34 -3.89 1.71
N VAL A 162 16.31 -4.69 2.18
CA VAL A 162 17.54 -4.97 1.43
C VAL A 162 17.24 -5.70 0.12
N VAL A 163 16.38 -6.72 0.14
CA VAL A 163 15.98 -7.44 -1.07
C VAL A 163 15.29 -6.48 -2.05
N THR A 164 14.40 -5.62 -1.54
CA THR A 164 13.68 -4.64 -2.35
C THR A 164 14.60 -3.62 -3.00
N LEU A 165 15.54 -3.04 -2.25
CA LEU A 165 16.55 -2.15 -2.82
C LEU A 165 17.43 -2.88 -3.84
N GLY A 166 17.86 -4.11 -3.53
CA GLY A 166 18.72 -4.91 -4.40
C GLY A 166 18.09 -5.17 -5.77
N PHE A 167 16.86 -5.67 -5.80
CA PHE A 167 16.22 -5.96 -7.09
C PHE A 167 15.85 -4.68 -7.88
N ASN A 168 15.59 -3.57 -7.19
CA ASN A 168 15.37 -2.27 -7.81
C ASN A 168 16.64 -1.68 -8.42
N VAL A 169 17.81 -1.91 -7.80
CA VAL A 169 19.12 -1.58 -8.40
C VAL A 169 19.35 -2.42 -9.66
N VAL A 170 19.02 -3.71 -9.63
CA VAL A 170 19.06 -4.56 -10.82
C VAL A 170 18.18 -3.98 -11.93
N ASN A 171 16.95 -3.58 -11.61
CA ASN A 171 16.04 -2.94 -12.56
C ASN A 171 16.64 -1.66 -13.15
N GLY A 172 17.05 -0.70 -12.33
CA GLY A 172 17.59 0.58 -12.82
C GLY A 172 18.89 0.45 -13.61
N GLY A 173 19.67 -0.63 -13.40
CA GLY A 173 20.83 -0.95 -14.23
C GLY A 173 20.45 -1.63 -15.55
N LEU A 174 19.42 -2.47 -15.55
CA LEU A 174 18.92 -3.14 -16.76
C LEU A 174 18.15 -2.18 -17.68
N ASP A 175 17.47 -1.17 -17.15
CA ASP A 175 16.70 -0.22 -17.95
C ASP A 175 17.54 0.43 -19.07
N PRO A 176 18.62 1.17 -18.80
CA PRO A 176 19.38 1.81 -19.88
C PRO A 176 20.01 0.79 -20.84
N LEU A 177 20.37 -0.40 -20.35
CA LEU A 177 20.92 -1.48 -21.17
C LEU A 177 19.86 -2.02 -22.16
N LEU A 178 18.69 -2.41 -21.68
CA LEU A 178 17.64 -2.98 -22.52
C LEU A 178 16.98 -1.92 -23.40
N ILE A 179 16.76 -0.71 -22.87
CA ILE A 179 16.10 0.37 -23.58
C ILE A 179 16.99 0.92 -24.72
N PHE A 180 18.23 1.29 -24.43
CA PHE A 180 19.08 2.04 -25.36
C PHE A 180 20.18 1.20 -26.02
N VAL A 181 20.81 0.27 -25.31
CA VAL A 181 21.93 -0.52 -25.89
C VAL A 181 21.42 -1.64 -26.78
N PHE A 182 20.38 -2.36 -26.35
CA PHE A 182 19.74 -3.39 -27.17
C PHE A 182 18.58 -2.88 -28.01
N ASP A 183 18.23 -1.59 -27.89
CA ASP A 183 17.18 -0.93 -28.67
C ASP A 183 15.79 -1.60 -28.55
N TRP A 184 15.47 -2.14 -27.37
CA TRP A 184 14.14 -2.73 -27.11
C TRP A 184 13.09 -1.67 -26.74
N GLY A 185 13.50 -0.41 -26.58
CA GLY A 185 12.63 0.71 -26.25
C GLY A 185 11.75 0.42 -25.01
N LEU A 186 10.44 0.69 -25.12
CA LEU A 186 9.49 0.47 -24.03
C LEU A 186 9.40 -1.01 -23.59
N ALA A 187 9.57 -1.96 -24.50
CA ALA A 187 9.59 -3.38 -24.16
C ALA A 187 10.82 -3.74 -23.30
N GLY A 188 11.94 -3.03 -23.51
CA GLY A 188 13.13 -3.11 -22.67
C GLY A 188 12.86 -2.72 -21.22
N ALA A 189 12.16 -1.60 -21.01
CA ALA A 189 11.74 -1.16 -19.67
C ALA A 189 10.85 -2.22 -18.98
N ALA A 190 9.85 -2.75 -19.71
CA ALA A 190 8.99 -3.81 -19.17
C ALA A 190 9.78 -5.05 -18.72
N ALA A 191 10.76 -5.45 -19.54
CA ALA A 191 11.61 -6.61 -19.28
C ALA A 191 12.56 -6.37 -18.11
N ALA A 192 13.17 -5.19 -18.00
CA ALA A 192 14.05 -4.81 -16.89
C ALA A 192 13.31 -4.91 -15.54
N THR A 193 12.11 -4.31 -15.45
CA THR A 193 11.30 -4.38 -14.22
C THR A 193 10.85 -5.82 -13.93
N ALA A 194 10.49 -6.60 -14.97
CA ALA A 194 10.07 -7.99 -14.79
C ALA A 194 11.21 -8.89 -14.29
N VAL A 195 12.42 -8.74 -14.85
CA VAL A 195 13.62 -9.45 -14.42
C VAL A 195 13.99 -9.06 -12.99
N GLY A 196 14.00 -7.77 -12.67
CA GLY A 196 14.21 -7.29 -11.30
C GLY A 196 13.24 -7.97 -10.32
N GLN A 197 11.94 -7.95 -10.60
CA GLN A 197 10.94 -8.59 -9.73
C GLN A 197 11.17 -10.10 -9.58
N TRP A 198 11.57 -10.81 -10.64
CA TRP A 198 11.91 -12.23 -10.53
C TRP A 198 13.18 -12.46 -9.70
N VAL A 199 14.21 -11.63 -9.84
CA VAL A 199 15.41 -11.68 -8.96
C VAL A 199 14.99 -11.49 -7.50
N GLY A 200 14.14 -10.52 -7.21
CA GLY A 200 13.60 -10.30 -5.87
C GLY A 200 12.81 -11.49 -5.33
N ALA A 201 11.88 -12.02 -6.12
CA ALA A 201 11.05 -13.17 -5.75
C ALA A 201 11.90 -14.43 -5.50
N LEU A 202 12.86 -14.72 -6.38
CA LEU A 202 13.77 -15.86 -6.23
C LEU A 202 14.68 -15.70 -5.01
N THR A 203 15.13 -14.48 -4.71
CA THR A 203 15.91 -14.19 -3.50
C THR A 203 15.08 -14.46 -2.25
N PHE A 204 13.82 -14.00 -2.20
CA PHE A 204 12.94 -14.30 -1.07
C PHE A 204 12.65 -15.80 -0.93
N LEU A 205 12.40 -16.51 -2.03
CA LEU A 205 12.20 -17.96 -2.00
C LEU A 205 13.46 -18.69 -1.52
N TYR A 206 14.64 -18.26 -1.96
CA TYR A 206 15.92 -18.79 -1.47
C TYR A 206 16.08 -18.57 0.04
N LEU A 207 15.77 -17.37 0.54
CA LEU A 207 15.85 -17.08 1.97
C LEU A 207 14.86 -17.92 2.78
N LEU A 208 13.58 -17.95 2.39
CA LEU A 208 12.52 -18.63 3.13
C LEU A 208 12.60 -20.17 3.04
N LEU A 209 12.94 -20.71 1.87
CA LEU A 209 12.86 -22.17 1.62
C LEU A 209 14.21 -22.87 1.75
N TYR A 210 15.32 -22.12 1.83
CA TYR A 210 16.66 -22.68 1.94
C TYR A 210 17.50 -22.04 3.04
N ALA A 211 17.91 -20.78 2.90
CA ALA A 211 18.95 -20.19 3.74
C ALA A 211 18.54 -20.00 5.21
N GLN A 212 17.28 -19.61 5.45
CA GLN A 212 16.73 -19.38 6.79
C GLN A 212 15.60 -20.35 7.13
N ARG A 213 15.40 -21.41 6.32
CA ARG A 213 14.24 -22.30 6.45
C ARG A 213 14.12 -22.91 7.86
N ASP A 214 15.26 -23.31 8.45
CA ASP A 214 15.31 -24.06 9.71
C ASP A 214 15.11 -23.09 10.89
N GLU A 215 15.71 -21.89 10.81
CA GLU A 215 15.51 -20.79 11.77
C GLU A 215 14.05 -20.30 11.79
N LEU A 216 13.42 -20.25 10.61
CA LEU A 216 12.04 -19.82 10.45
C LEU A 216 11.03 -20.97 10.62
N GLY A 217 11.45 -22.19 11.00
CA GLY A 217 10.55 -23.32 11.20
C GLY A 217 9.77 -23.76 9.96
N ILE A 218 10.24 -23.43 8.75
CA ILE A 218 9.55 -23.69 7.49
C ILE A 218 9.72 -25.16 7.11
N ARG A 219 8.62 -25.91 7.18
CA ARG A 219 8.52 -27.28 6.66
C ARG A 219 7.72 -27.29 5.37
N LEU A 220 8.36 -27.72 4.28
CA LEU A 220 7.72 -27.88 2.97
C LEU A 220 6.69 -29.03 3.01
N ARG A 221 5.45 -28.67 3.34
CA ARG A 221 4.27 -29.53 3.21
C ARG A 221 3.22 -28.78 2.42
N TRP A 222 2.73 -29.41 1.35
CA TRP A 222 1.67 -28.82 0.55
C TRP A 222 0.42 -28.58 1.42
N PRO A 223 -0.09 -27.34 1.49
CA PRO A 223 -1.26 -27.04 2.29
C PRO A 223 -2.49 -27.68 1.67
N ALA A 224 -3.31 -28.32 2.49
CA ALA A 224 -4.60 -28.80 2.04
C ALA A 224 -5.49 -27.61 1.64
N PRO A 225 -6.28 -27.68 0.55
CA PRO A 225 -7.02 -26.53 0.02
C PRO A 225 -7.92 -25.81 1.04
N HIS A 226 -8.54 -26.56 1.96
CA HIS A 226 -9.38 -26.00 3.01
C HIS A 226 -8.62 -25.07 3.97
N THR A 227 -7.30 -25.25 4.14
CA THR A 227 -6.46 -24.40 4.99
C THR A 227 -6.16 -23.03 4.37
N LEU A 228 -6.46 -22.85 3.08
CA LEU A 228 -6.33 -21.56 2.38
C LEU A 228 -7.58 -20.69 2.53
N VAL A 229 -8.73 -21.27 2.91
CA VAL A 229 -10.00 -20.55 3.06
C VAL A 229 -9.92 -19.39 4.06
N PRO A 230 -9.26 -19.50 5.22
CA PRO A 230 -9.06 -18.36 6.13
C PRO A 230 -8.31 -17.19 5.48
N PHE A 231 -7.28 -17.47 4.67
CA PHE A 231 -6.54 -16.44 3.93
C PHE A 231 -7.42 -15.76 2.87
N LEU A 232 -8.26 -16.52 2.17
CA LEU A 232 -9.23 -15.96 1.21
C LEU A 232 -10.30 -15.09 1.88
N LYS A 233 -10.78 -15.47 3.07
CA LYS A 233 -11.72 -14.65 3.86
C LYS A 233 -11.09 -13.31 4.26
N VAL A 234 -9.85 -13.34 4.74
CA VAL A 234 -9.09 -12.10 5.02
C VAL A 234 -8.87 -11.29 3.75
N GLY A 235 -8.56 -11.96 2.64
CA GLY A 235 -8.42 -11.32 1.34
C GLY A 235 -9.69 -10.59 0.90
N ARG A 236 -10.87 -11.21 1.07
CA ARG A 236 -12.16 -10.55 0.83
C ARG A 236 -12.35 -9.32 1.70
N ASP A 237 -12.11 -9.41 3.00
CA ASP A 237 -12.38 -8.30 3.92
C ASP A 237 -11.43 -7.11 3.67
N LEU A 238 -10.14 -7.39 3.42
CA LEU A 238 -9.16 -6.36 3.04
C LEU A 238 -9.37 -5.80 1.64
N PHE A 239 -9.87 -6.61 0.70
CA PHE A 239 -10.32 -6.14 -0.60
C PHE A 239 -11.46 -5.13 -0.43
N LEU A 240 -12.51 -5.47 0.34
CA LEU A 240 -13.64 -4.58 0.58
C LEU A 240 -13.22 -3.27 1.24
N ARG A 241 -12.30 -3.33 2.22
CA ARG A 241 -11.69 -2.13 2.82
C ARG A 241 -10.98 -1.29 1.76
N THR A 242 -10.10 -1.90 0.97
CA THR A 242 -9.27 -1.18 -0.01
C THR A 242 -10.11 -0.59 -1.14
N ALA A 243 -11.08 -1.36 -1.66
CA ALA A 243 -12.01 -0.93 -2.68
C ALA A 243 -12.90 0.22 -2.21
N SER A 244 -13.32 0.23 -0.94
CA SER A 244 -14.07 1.35 -0.36
C SER A 244 -13.24 2.63 -0.32
N LEU A 245 -11.98 2.55 0.15
CA LEU A 245 -11.06 3.70 0.20
C LEU A 245 -10.77 4.25 -1.21
N VAL A 246 -10.38 3.38 -2.14
CA VAL A 246 -10.12 3.75 -3.53
C VAL A 246 -11.38 4.29 -4.19
N GLY A 247 -12.54 3.66 -3.96
CA GLY A 247 -13.82 4.10 -4.48
C GLY A 247 -14.20 5.51 -4.01
N THR A 248 -13.97 5.84 -2.74
CA THR A 248 -14.18 7.20 -2.22
C THR A 248 -13.24 8.21 -2.88
N MET A 249 -11.96 7.88 -3.07
CA MET A 249 -11.00 8.77 -3.76
C MET A 249 -11.32 8.97 -5.24
N THR A 250 -11.78 7.91 -5.91
CA THR A 250 -12.27 7.97 -7.29
C THR A 250 -13.51 8.84 -7.39
N LEU A 251 -14.47 8.69 -6.46
CA LEU A 251 -15.66 9.54 -6.41
C LEU A 251 -15.29 11.01 -6.14
N ALA A 252 -14.37 11.27 -5.22
CA ALA A 252 -13.87 12.62 -4.94
C ALA A 252 -13.27 13.26 -6.19
N THR A 253 -12.44 12.52 -6.92
CA THR A 253 -11.86 12.95 -8.21
C THR A 253 -12.95 13.24 -9.24
N ALA A 254 -13.95 12.36 -9.36
CA ALA A 254 -15.07 12.55 -10.27
C ALA A 254 -15.90 13.79 -9.91
N MET A 255 -16.09 14.08 -8.61
CA MET A 255 -16.81 15.27 -8.18
C MET A 255 -15.99 16.54 -8.43
N ALA A 256 -14.67 16.52 -8.18
CA ALA A 256 -13.79 17.64 -8.52
C ALA A 256 -13.80 17.94 -10.03
N ALA A 257 -13.83 16.91 -10.88
CA ALA A 257 -13.95 17.07 -12.33
C ALA A 257 -15.28 17.72 -12.76
N ARG A 258 -16.38 17.43 -12.06
CA ARG A 258 -17.69 18.08 -12.31
C ARG A 258 -17.75 19.52 -11.81
N VAL A 259 -16.95 19.87 -10.80
CA VAL A 259 -16.78 21.26 -10.36
C VAL A 259 -16.06 22.09 -11.43
N GLY A 260 -15.02 21.52 -12.06
CA GLY A 260 -14.35 22.15 -13.19
C GLY A 260 -12.90 21.69 -13.39
N VAL A 261 -12.30 22.10 -14.51
CA VAL A 261 -10.94 21.71 -14.92
C VAL A 261 -9.89 22.17 -13.89
N THR A 262 -9.95 23.43 -13.46
CA THR A 262 -9.06 23.99 -12.42
C THR A 262 -9.20 23.23 -11.09
N ALA A 263 -10.43 22.88 -10.71
CA ALA A 263 -10.71 22.16 -9.47
C ALA A 263 -10.13 20.75 -9.46
N VAL A 264 -10.29 19.99 -10.56
CA VAL A 264 -9.69 18.65 -10.65
C VAL A 264 -8.16 18.71 -10.73
N ALA A 265 -7.58 19.71 -11.40
CA ALA A 265 -6.13 19.89 -11.43
C ALA A 265 -5.57 20.13 -10.01
N ALA A 266 -6.16 21.04 -9.26
CA ALA A 266 -5.81 21.30 -7.87
C ALA A 266 -6.01 20.05 -6.98
N HIS A 267 -7.12 19.34 -7.16
CA HIS A 267 -7.38 18.08 -6.45
C HIS A 267 -6.30 17.02 -6.72
N GLN A 268 -5.84 16.86 -7.96
CA GLN A 268 -4.79 15.89 -8.28
C GLN A 268 -3.48 16.19 -7.55
N VAL A 269 -3.07 17.46 -7.52
CA VAL A 269 -1.85 17.86 -6.79
C VAL A 269 -2.02 17.56 -5.30
N ALA A 270 -3.13 17.98 -4.69
CA ALA A 270 -3.39 17.74 -3.28
C ALA A 270 -3.52 16.23 -2.94
N ALA A 271 -4.12 15.42 -3.82
CA ALA A 271 -4.21 13.97 -3.67
C ALA A 271 -2.85 13.27 -3.82
N GLN A 272 -1.95 13.78 -4.66
CA GLN A 272 -0.58 13.28 -4.78
C GLN A 272 0.22 13.55 -3.51
N LEU A 273 0.12 14.77 -2.97
CA LEU A 273 0.72 15.14 -1.68
C LEU A 273 0.17 14.26 -0.55
N TRP A 274 -1.13 14.03 -0.54
CA TRP A 274 -1.78 13.14 0.42
C TRP A 274 -1.24 11.70 0.34
N THR A 275 -1.16 11.14 -0.86
CA THR A 275 -0.66 9.77 -1.08
C THR A 275 0.78 9.63 -0.61
N PHE A 276 1.63 10.62 -0.90
CA PHE A 276 3.01 10.64 -0.42
C PHE A 276 3.09 10.61 1.11
N LEU A 277 2.26 11.40 1.79
CA LEU A 277 2.19 11.43 3.25
C LEU A 277 1.67 10.11 3.83
N ALA A 278 0.69 9.49 3.18
CA ALA A 278 0.17 8.18 3.59
C ALA A 278 1.26 7.10 3.58
N LEU A 279 2.15 7.10 2.57
CA LEU A 279 3.27 6.14 2.50
C LEU A 279 4.22 6.26 3.69
N LEU A 280 4.46 7.47 4.19
CA LEU A 280 5.33 7.70 5.35
C LEU A 280 4.73 7.10 6.63
N VAL A 281 3.42 7.26 6.83
CA VAL A 281 2.70 6.74 8.00
C VAL A 281 2.49 5.22 7.90
N ASP A 282 2.36 4.67 6.69
CA ASP A 282 2.16 3.23 6.47
C ASP A 282 3.32 2.39 7.03
N ALA A 283 4.53 2.96 7.09
CA ALA A 283 5.67 2.35 7.75
C ALA A 283 5.43 2.08 9.26
N LEU A 284 4.76 3.01 9.97
CA LEU A 284 4.35 2.78 11.36
C LEU A 284 3.21 1.76 11.45
N ALA A 285 2.32 1.70 10.46
CA ALA A 285 1.26 0.69 10.42
C ALA A 285 1.84 -0.73 10.29
N VAL A 286 2.94 -0.90 9.54
CA VAL A 286 3.68 -2.16 9.46
C VAL A 286 4.25 -2.57 10.82
N ALA A 287 4.90 -1.63 11.53
CA ALA A 287 5.40 -1.90 12.88
C ALA A 287 4.28 -2.26 13.85
N ALA A 288 3.14 -1.55 13.78
CA ALA A 288 1.98 -1.83 14.59
C ALA A 288 1.41 -3.22 14.37
N GLN A 289 1.28 -3.63 13.11
CA GLN A 289 0.81 -4.94 12.75
C GLN A 289 1.70 -6.06 13.28
N ALA A 290 3.02 -5.90 13.14
CA ALA A 290 4.01 -6.88 13.58
C ALA A 290 4.07 -7.00 15.12
N LEU A 291 4.14 -5.88 15.85
CA LEU A 291 4.30 -5.90 17.30
C LEU A 291 3.02 -6.33 18.02
N VAL A 292 1.87 -5.81 17.59
CA VAL A 292 0.57 -6.17 18.21
C VAL A 292 0.26 -7.64 18.01
N SER A 293 0.49 -8.19 16.81
CA SER A 293 0.26 -9.61 16.57
C SER A 293 1.20 -10.51 17.37
N LYS A 294 2.46 -10.12 17.55
CA LYS A 294 3.41 -10.85 18.40
C LYS A 294 2.96 -10.90 19.87
N HIS A 295 2.61 -9.77 20.47
CA HIS A 295 2.19 -9.75 21.88
C HIS A 295 0.85 -10.45 22.11
N LEU A 296 -0.11 -10.28 21.20
CA LEU A 296 -1.35 -11.07 21.25
C LEU A 296 -1.12 -12.56 21.01
N GLY A 297 -0.09 -12.91 20.23
CA GLY A 297 0.37 -14.28 20.10
C GLY A 297 0.91 -14.83 21.41
N ALA A 298 1.66 -14.04 22.18
CA ALA A 298 2.24 -14.48 23.45
C ALA A 298 1.23 -14.52 24.63
N ASP A 299 -0.07 -14.49 24.36
CA ASP A 299 -1.14 -14.34 25.35
C ASP A 299 -0.93 -13.14 26.31
N ASP A 300 -0.31 -12.06 25.80
CA ASP A 300 0.01 -10.84 26.54
C ASP A 300 -0.75 -9.62 25.96
N PRO A 301 -2.08 -9.53 26.23
CA PRO A 301 -2.91 -8.44 25.74
C PRO A 301 -2.56 -7.09 26.40
N GLU A 302 -1.91 -7.11 27.56
CA GLU A 302 -1.46 -5.91 28.26
C GLU A 302 -0.32 -5.25 27.49
N SER A 303 0.77 -5.97 27.22
CA SER A 303 1.86 -5.46 26.37
C SER A 303 1.39 -5.11 24.96
N ALA A 304 0.46 -5.90 24.39
CA ALA A 304 -0.13 -5.58 23.10
C ALA A 304 -0.83 -4.21 23.11
N ARG A 305 -1.48 -3.86 24.22
CA ARG A 305 -2.11 -2.55 24.40
C ARG A 305 -1.10 -1.45 24.69
N GLU A 306 -0.06 -1.72 25.47
CA GLU A 306 1.00 -0.74 25.75
C GLU A 306 1.75 -0.34 24.48
N VAL A 307 2.16 -1.33 23.66
CA VAL A 307 2.82 -1.05 22.38
C VAL A 307 1.88 -0.34 21.42
N ALA A 308 0.60 -0.72 21.36
CA ALA A 308 -0.40 -0.03 20.54
C ALA A 308 -0.60 1.43 20.99
N ASN A 309 -0.65 1.70 22.29
CA ASN A 309 -0.74 3.07 22.82
C ASN A 309 0.47 3.88 22.41
N ARG A 310 1.67 3.27 22.46
CA ARG A 310 2.90 3.94 22.05
C ARG A 310 2.93 4.24 20.55
N LEU A 311 2.49 3.29 19.72
CA LEU A 311 2.35 3.47 18.28
C LEU A 311 1.34 4.57 17.93
N VAL A 312 0.22 4.66 18.64
CA VAL A 312 -0.76 5.76 18.48
C VAL A 312 -0.12 7.12 18.77
N GLN A 313 0.72 7.21 19.80
CA GLN A 313 1.49 8.44 20.10
C GLN A 313 2.49 8.78 18.98
N TRP A 314 3.20 7.78 18.45
CA TRP A 314 4.09 7.96 17.29
C TRP A 314 3.32 8.39 16.05
N GLY A 315 2.17 7.76 15.77
CA GLY A 315 1.28 8.13 14.67
C GLY A 315 0.83 9.59 14.77
N LEU A 316 0.44 10.03 15.96
CA LEU A 316 0.11 11.44 16.21
C LEU A 316 1.32 12.36 16.03
N ALA A 317 2.47 12.02 16.61
CA ALA A 317 3.67 12.84 16.55
C ALA A 317 4.19 13.00 15.11
N VAL A 318 4.25 11.90 14.35
CA VAL A 318 4.62 11.92 12.92
C VAL A 318 3.56 12.67 12.12
N GLY A 319 2.27 12.44 12.35
CA GLY A 319 1.19 13.17 11.67
C GLY A 319 1.25 14.69 11.91
N VAL A 320 1.52 15.12 13.15
CA VAL A 320 1.73 16.54 13.49
C VAL A 320 3.00 17.07 12.80
N GLY A 321 4.11 16.34 12.86
CA GLY A 321 5.36 16.72 12.20
C GLY A 321 5.20 16.91 10.70
N LEU A 322 4.51 15.97 10.03
CA LEU A 322 4.20 16.04 8.60
C LEU A 322 3.28 17.21 8.27
N GLY A 323 2.23 17.43 9.08
CA GLY A 323 1.34 18.59 8.94
C GLY A 323 2.09 19.92 9.04
N LEU A 324 2.93 20.08 10.07
CA LEU A 324 3.75 21.28 10.26
C LEU A 324 4.77 21.49 9.13
N GLY A 325 5.42 20.42 8.69
CA GLY A 325 6.36 20.46 7.56
C GLY A 325 5.67 20.94 6.28
N PHE A 326 4.49 20.42 5.98
CA PHE A 326 3.71 20.86 4.82
C PHE A 326 3.21 22.29 4.99
N TRP A 327 2.74 22.67 6.17
CA TRP A 327 2.35 24.05 6.44
C TRP A 327 3.51 25.04 6.17
N ALA A 328 4.74 24.69 6.57
CA ALA A 328 5.93 25.49 6.29
C ALA A 328 6.28 25.54 4.78
N LEU A 329 6.01 24.46 4.04
CA LEU A 329 6.23 24.37 2.60
C LEU A 329 5.13 25.04 1.75
N ARG A 330 4.03 25.51 2.36
CA ARG A 330 2.90 26.16 1.69
C ARG A 330 3.30 27.27 0.68
N PRO A 331 4.31 28.13 0.91
CA PRO A 331 4.64 29.21 -0.03
C PRO A 331 5.30 28.71 -1.33
N VAL A 332 5.93 27.53 -1.30
CA VAL A 332 6.79 27.05 -2.40
C VAL A 332 6.19 25.83 -3.08
N LEU A 333 5.62 24.90 -2.29
CA LEU A 333 5.19 23.60 -2.78
C LEU A 333 4.11 23.69 -3.88
N PRO A 334 3.04 24.49 -3.76
CA PRO A 334 2.03 24.61 -4.82
C PRO A 334 2.60 25.04 -6.18
N GLY A 335 3.46 26.06 -6.18
CA GLY A 335 4.08 26.59 -7.40
C GLY A 335 5.14 25.66 -8.01
N PHE A 336 5.61 24.67 -7.27
CA PHE A 336 6.47 23.61 -7.80
C PHE A 336 5.69 22.63 -8.69
N PHE A 337 4.42 22.36 -8.37
CA PHE A 337 3.61 21.38 -9.12
C PHE A 337 2.92 21.96 -10.35
N THR A 338 2.64 23.27 -10.39
CA THR A 338 1.99 23.91 -11.53
C THR A 338 2.36 25.39 -11.63
N GLY A 339 2.51 25.88 -12.86
CA GLY A 339 2.70 27.28 -13.18
C GLY A 339 1.39 28.05 -13.44
N ASP A 340 0.24 27.37 -13.45
CA ASP A 340 -1.07 28.00 -13.65
C ASP A 340 -1.56 28.69 -12.36
N PRO A 341 -1.71 30.04 -12.35
CA PRO A 341 -2.10 30.78 -11.16
C PRO A 341 -3.45 30.36 -10.58
N ASP A 342 -4.41 30.02 -11.44
CA ASP A 342 -5.77 29.65 -11.01
C ASP A 342 -5.77 28.28 -10.31
N THR A 343 -5.02 27.32 -10.84
CA THR A 343 -4.82 26.01 -10.19
C THR A 343 -4.08 26.15 -8.86
N VAL A 344 -3.07 27.03 -8.78
CA VAL A 344 -2.36 27.30 -7.51
C VAL A 344 -3.31 27.89 -6.47
N ALA A 345 -4.16 28.85 -6.86
CA ALA A 345 -5.15 29.44 -5.96
C ALA A 345 -6.15 28.39 -5.45
N ALA A 346 -6.73 27.59 -6.34
CA ALA A 346 -7.66 26.52 -5.98
C ALA A 346 -6.99 25.43 -5.10
N LEU A 347 -5.71 25.12 -5.32
CA LEU A 347 -4.94 24.24 -4.47
C LEU A 347 -4.75 24.83 -3.07
N LEU A 348 -4.44 26.12 -2.97
CA LEU A 348 -4.27 26.81 -1.69
C LEU A 348 -5.55 26.82 -0.84
N ASP A 349 -6.73 26.81 -1.45
CA ASP A 349 -8.02 26.70 -0.75
C ASP A 349 -8.18 25.37 -0.02
N VAL A 350 -7.61 24.29 -0.56
CA VAL A 350 -7.70 22.94 0.04
C VAL A 350 -6.41 22.46 0.69
N TYR A 351 -5.31 23.19 0.54
CA TYR A 351 -4.02 22.86 1.13
C TYR A 351 -4.09 22.71 2.65
N LEU A 352 -4.92 23.53 3.31
CA LEU A 352 -5.09 23.43 4.76
C LEU A 352 -5.76 22.12 5.18
N PHE A 353 -6.63 21.52 4.36
CA PHE A 353 -7.16 20.19 4.64
C PHE A 353 -6.05 19.15 4.60
N VAL A 354 -5.15 19.21 3.61
CA VAL A 354 -3.98 18.32 3.55
C VAL A 354 -3.17 18.43 4.83
N VAL A 355 -2.89 19.65 5.30
CA VAL A 355 -2.12 19.91 6.54
C VAL A 355 -2.83 19.39 7.79
N VAL A 356 -4.08 19.81 8.01
CA VAL A 356 -4.82 19.59 9.26
C VAL A 356 -5.29 18.14 9.42
N LEU A 357 -5.48 17.42 8.32
CA LEU A 357 -5.84 16.01 8.37
C LEU A 357 -4.63 15.10 8.64
N GLN A 358 -3.38 15.57 8.58
CA GLN A 358 -2.21 14.68 8.80
C GLN A 358 -2.14 14.06 10.20
N PRO A 359 -2.40 14.78 11.31
CA PRO A 359 -2.51 14.16 12.63
C PRO A 359 -3.57 13.04 12.68
N LEU A 360 -4.73 13.26 12.04
CA LEU A 360 -5.79 12.27 11.94
C LEU A 360 -5.37 11.06 11.11
N ASN A 361 -4.71 11.29 9.97
CA ASN A 361 -4.15 10.23 9.12
C ASN A 361 -3.13 9.38 9.89
N GLY A 362 -2.24 10.03 10.64
CA GLY A 362 -1.30 9.40 11.56
C GLY A 362 -1.96 8.37 12.47
N LEU A 363 -3.02 8.79 13.15
CA LEU A 363 -3.80 7.94 14.05
C LEU A 363 -4.53 6.81 13.31
N VAL A 364 -5.15 7.12 12.17
CA VAL A 364 -6.01 6.20 11.43
C VAL A 364 -5.21 5.10 10.75
N PHE A 365 -4.09 5.42 10.11
CA PHE A 365 -3.25 4.42 9.43
C PHE A 365 -2.53 3.51 10.44
N VAL A 366 -2.00 4.07 11.53
CA VAL A 366 -1.48 3.25 12.64
C VAL A 366 -2.59 2.38 13.23
N GLY A 367 -3.79 2.94 13.40
CA GLY A 367 -4.98 2.21 13.83
C GLY A 367 -5.31 1.03 12.93
N ASP A 368 -5.23 1.17 11.60
CA ASP A 368 -5.40 0.04 10.69
C ASP A 368 -4.35 -1.06 10.97
N GLY A 369 -3.09 -0.68 11.19
CA GLY A 369 -2.01 -1.59 11.55
C GLY A 369 -2.30 -2.36 12.84
N ILE A 370 -2.75 -1.68 13.89
CA ILE A 370 -3.13 -2.29 15.18
C ILE A 370 -4.27 -3.29 14.99
N TYR A 371 -5.33 -2.91 14.28
CA TYR A 371 -6.49 -3.79 14.05
C TYR A 371 -6.15 -4.98 13.14
N MET A 372 -5.27 -4.79 12.15
CA MET A 372 -4.75 -5.89 11.33
C MET A 372 -3.87 -6.83 12.18
N GLY A 373 -3.05 -6.30 13.10
CA GLY A 373 -2.30 -7.07 14.09
C GLY A 373 -3.21 -7.91 14.99
N ALA A 374 -4.33 -7.33 15.43
CA ALA A 374 -5.38 -8.00 16.18
C ALA A 374 -6.31 -8.90 15.32
N GLU A 375 -6.03 -9.07 14.02
CA GLU A 375 -6.84 -9.84 13.07
C GLU A 375 -8.32 -9.44 12.98
N ALA A 376 -8.66 -8.20 13.35
CA ALA A 376 -10.01 -7.64 13.32
C ALA A 376 -10.44 -7.23 11.89
N PHE A 377 -10.11 -8.04 10.88
CA PHE A 377 -10.35 -7.74 9.45
C PHE A 377 -11.82 -7.49 9.10
N PRO A 378 -12.79 -8.31 9.58
CA PRO A 378 -14.20 -8.07 9.27
C PRO A 378 -14.71 -6.74 9.84
N TYR A 379 -14.19 -6.34 11.00
CA TYR A 379 -14.51 -5.05 11.62
C TYR A 379 -13.96 -3.90 10.76
N LEU A 380 -12.68 -3.96 10.38
CA LEU A 380 -12.06 -2.95 9.52
C LEU A 380 -12.81 -2.79 8.19
N ALA A 381 -13.23 -3.89 7.56
CA ALA A 381 -14.00 -3.84 6.33
C ALA A 381 -15.35 -3.14 6.52
N LYS A 382 -16.13 -3.53 7.53
CA LYS A 382 -17.45 -2.93 7.81
C LYS A 382 -17.34 -1.45 8.20
N ALA A 383 -16.37 -1.10 9.03
CA ALA A 383 -16.11 0.29 9.43
C ALA A 383 -15.71 1.14 8.22
N MET A 384 -14.84 0.63 7.34
CA MET A 384 -14.46 1.33 6.13
C MET A 384 -15.65 1.51 5.17
N ILE A 385 -16.48 0.49 4.98
CA ILE A 385 -17.69 0.60 4.13
C ILE A 385 -18.63 1.68 4.70
N GLY A 386 -18.92 1.64 6.00
CA GLY A 386 -19.82 2.62 6.64
C GLY A 386 -19.31 4.06 6.50
N THR A 387 -18.01 4.26 6.73
CA THR A 387 -17.38 5.59 6.62
C THR A 387 -17.25 6.06 5.16
N ALA A 388 -17.00 5.14 4.22
CA ALA A 388 -17.01 5.43 2.78
C ALA A 388 -18.41 5.81 2.27
N LEU A 389 -19.47 5.17 2.76
CA LEU A 389 -20.85 5.53 2.44
C LEU A 389 -21.20 6.93 2.98
N ALA A 390 -20.82 7.25 4.22
CA ALA A 390 -21.01 8.58 4.78
C ALA A 390 -20.26 9.66 3.97
N ALA A 391 -19.00 9.39 3.62
CA ALA A 391 -18.22 10.27 2.76
C ALA A 391 -18.84 10.41 1.35
N ALA A 392 -19.36 9.33 0.77
CA ALA A 392 -20.01 9.35 -0.53
C ALA A 392 -21.25 10.26 -0.53
N VAL A 393 -22.05 10.26 0.55
CA VAL A 393 -23.18 11.18 0.69
C VAL A 393 -22.71 12.63 0.63
N VAL A 394 -21.68 13.00 1.40
CA VAL A 394 -21.12 14.36 1.38
C VAL A 394 -20.59 14.72 -0.01
N LEU A 395 -19.85 13.82 -0.66
CA LEU A 395 -19.30 14.02 -1.99
C LEU A 395 -20.39 14.23 -3.05
N LEU A 396 -21.46 13.44 -3.02
CA LEU A 396 -22.57 13.57 -3.96
C LEU A 396 -23.34 14.88 -3.79
N LEU A 397 -23.31 15.50 -2.60
CA LEU A 397 -23.94 16.80 -2.33
C LEU A 397 -23.10 18.00 -2.82
N VAL A 398 -21.83 17.81 -3.17
CA VAL A 398 -20.93 18.91 -3.58
C VAL A 398 -21.48 19.71 -4.77
N ASN A 399 -21.91 19.01 -5.83
CA ASN A 399 -22.43 19.64 -7.04
C ASN A 399 -23.80 20.31 -6.83
N PRO A 400 -24.84 19.62 -6.28
CA PRO A 400 -26.16 20.24 -6.11
C PRO A 400 -26.15 21.41 -5.12
N MET A 401 -25.24 21.42 -4.14
CA MET A 401 -25.12 22.52 -3.16
C MET A 401 -24.10 23.59 -3.56
N GLY A 402 -23.37 23.41 -4.68
CA GLY A 402 -22.39 24.37 -5.16
C GLY A 402 -21.19 24.56 -4.22
N TRP A 403 -20.81 23.56 -3.43
CA TRP A 403 -19.72 23.66 -2.44
C TRP A 403 -18.30 23.73 -3.07
N GLY A 404 -18.20 23.51 -4.38
CA GLY A 404 -16.94 23.55 -5.11
C GLY A 404 -15.91 22.54 -4.62
N LEU A 405 -14.63 22.83 -4.85
CA LEU A 405 -13.52 21.94 -4.49
C LEU A 405 -13.42 21.71 -2.97
N VAL A 406 -13.71 22.73 -2.16
CA VAL A 406 -13.72 22.62 -0.69
C VAL A 406 -14.73 21.57 -0.22
N GLY A 407 -15.90 21.48 -0.86
CA GLY A 407 -16.89 20.43 -0.58
C GLY A 407 -16.34 19.02 -0.82
N VAL A 408 -15.51 18.82 -1.85
CA VAL A 408 -14.85 17.52 -2.12
C VAL A 408 -13.93 17.14 -0.95
N TRP A 409 -13.17 18.10 -0.44
CA TRP A 409 -12.24 17.88 0.67
C TRP A 409 -12.94 17.70 2.02
N TRP A 410 -14.12 18.29 2.22
CA TRP A 410 -15.00 17.91 3.33
C TRP A 410 -15.52 16.47 3.23
N GLY A 411 -15.75 15.96 2.02
CA GLY A 411 -16.04 14.54 1.80
C GLY A 411 -14.89 13.63 2.23
N ILE A 412 -13.65 13.99 1.88
CA ILE A 412 -12.43 13.27 2.31
C ILE A 412 -12.24 13.38 3.84
N ALA A 413 -12.45 14.56 4.41
CA ALA A 413 -12.40 14.76 5.86
C ALA A 413 -13.44 13.90 6.59
N THR A 414 -14.66 13.80 6.05
CA THR A 414 -15.73 12.93 6.57
C THR A 414 -15.29 11.47 6.62
N LEU A 415 -14.59 10.99 5.58
CA LEU A 415 -14.01 9.65 5.59
C LEU A 415 -13.01 9.49 6.75
N MET A 416 -12.03 10.39 6.88
CA MET A 416 -11.00 10.27 7.93
C MET A 416 -11.56 10.43 9.35
N VAL A 417 -12.49 11.36 9.56
CA VAL A 417 -13.18 11.55 10.84
C VAL A 417 -14.02 10.32 11.19
N GLY A 418 -14.79 9.78 10.24
CA GLY A 418 -15.53 8.55 10.44
C GLY A 418 -14.62 7.38 10.81
N ARG A 419 -13.46 7.27 10.14
CA ARG A 419 -12.47 6.22 10.43
C ARG A 419 -11.90 6.34 11.83
N ILE A 420 -11.50 7.52 12.29
CA ILE A 420 -10.99 7.66 13.66
C ILE A 420 -12.08 7.35 14.70
N LEU A 421 -13.34 7.76 14.47
CA LEU A 421 -14.44 7.49 15.40
C LEU A 421 -14.74 6.00 15.52
N THR A 422 -14.75 5.30 14.38
CA THR A 422 -14.98 3.84 14.36
C THR A 422 -13.81 3.10 15.01
N LEU A 423 -12.57 3.45 14.74
CA LEU A 423 -11.40 2.80 15.36
C LEU A 423 -11.24 3.15 16.85
N ALA A 424 -11.58 4.37 17.28
CA ALA A 424 -11.40 4.78 18.66
C ALA A 424 -12.35 4.04 19.62
N ALA A 425 -13.60 3.77 19.22
CA ALA A 425 -14.61 3.24 20.15
C ALA A 425 -14.26 1.84 20.72
N PRO A 426 -13.93 0.80 19.92
CA PRO A 426 -13.51 -0.50 20.46
C PRO A 426 -12.13 -0.43 21.13
N TYR A 427 -11.25 0.44 20.63
CA TYR A 427 -9.92 0.62 21.20
C TYR A 427 -9.97 1.18 22.61
N VAL A 428 -10.76 2.23 22.87
CA VAL A 428 -10.89 2.86 24.20
C VAL A 428 -11.63 1.93 25.17
N ARG A 429 -12.65 1.20 24.70
CA ARG A 429 -13.39 0.23 25.51
C ARG A 429 -12.60 -1.04 25.86
N GLY A 430 -11.42 -1.23 25.27
CA GLY A 430 -10.58 -2.42 25.49
C GLY A 430 -11.08 -3.70 24.79
N THR A 431 -12.20 -3.64 24.07
CA THR A 431 -12.81 -4.83 23.44
C THR A 431 -11.99 -5.39 22.29
N LEU A 432 -11.05 -4.61 21.73
CA LEU A 432 -10.15 -5.07 20.66
C LEU A 432 -9.17 -6.14 21.15
N PHE A 433 -8.63 -5.99 22.35
CA PHE A 433 -7.60 -6.88 22.91
C PHE A 433 -8.20 -8.00 23.76
N ALA A 434 -9.50 -7.93 24.08
CA ALA A 434 -10.22 -8.94 24.85
C ALA A 434 -10.62 -10.18 24.03
N GLN A 435 -10.38 -10.20 22.71
CA GLN A 435 -10.72 -11.32 21.83
C GLN A 435 -9.70 -12.46 21.95
N GLY A 436 -9.75 -13.16 23.08
CA GLY A 436 -8.98 -14.37 23.39
C GLY A 436 -9.49 -15.15 24.62
N ALA A 437 -10.62 -14.72 25.21
CA ALA A 437 -11.15 -15.28 26.47
C ALA A 437 -12.43 -16.12 26.31
N GLU A 438 -12.78 -16.56 25.08
CA GLU A 438 -13.90 -17.49 24.83
C GLU A 438 -13.45 -18.79 24.18
#